data_AF-A0A090SJT0-F1
#
_entry.id   AF-A0A090SJT0-F1
#
_cell.length_a   1.000
_cell.length_b   1.000
_cell.length_c   1.000
_cell.angle_alpha   90.00
_cell.angle_beta   90.00
_cell.angle_gamma   90.00
#
_symmetry.space_group_name_H-M   'P 1'
#
loop_
_entity.id
_entity.type
_entity.pdbx_description
1 polymer ?
#
loop_
_entity_poly.entity_id
_entity_poly.type
_entity_poly.pdbx_seq_one_letter_code
_entity_poly.pdbx_strand_id
1 'polypeptide(L)'
;MQAEGEDKPANVIDAAAGGASAGLQLALNVGAMLIAFIGLIALVNGMLGGIGGWVGMPELRLELILGWIFSPLAFLLGVPWSEATIAGEFIGMKTVANEFVAYANFAPYLGDAAPVVLSEKTKAIISFALCGFANLSSIAILLGGLGSLAPKRRGDIARMGVKAVIAGTLSNLMAATIAGFCLSLAGM
;
A
#
# COMPACT_ATOMS: atom_id res chain seq x y z
N MET A 1 33.83 21.62 12.83
CA MET A 1 32.78 22.46 13.44
C MET A 1 31.62 21.54 13.74
N GLN A 2 31.47 21.21 15.02
CA GLN A 2 30.44 20.40 15.71
C GLN A 2 30.00 19.09 15.02
N ALA A 3 30.56 17.98 15.48
CA ALA A 3 29.80 16.74 15.56
C ALA A 3 28.75 16.94 16.65
N GLU A 4 27.55 17.37 16.26
CA GLU A 4 26.37 17.32 17.15
C GLU A 4 26.17 15.85 17.50
N GLY A 5 26.29 15.54 18.79
CA GLY A 5 26.01 14.19 19.28
C GLY A 5 24.57 13.82 18.95
N GLU A 6 24.36 12.63 18.41
CA GLU A 6 23.04 12.00 18.46
C GLU A 6 22.55 12.10 19.92
N ASP A 7 21.45 12.80 20.15
CA ASP A 7 20.79 12.89 21.46
C ASP A 7 20.31 11.49 21.85
N LYS A 8 21.24 10.71 22.42
CA LYS A 8 20.98 9.35 22.88
C LYS A 8 20.17 9.44 24.17
N PRO A 9 19.08 8.67 24.32
CA PRO A 9 18.28 8.70 25.53
C PRO A 9 19.11 8.42 26.79
N ALA A 10 18.84 9.15 27.87
CA ALA A 10 19.58 9.02 29.12
C ALA A 10 19.28 7.73 29.88
N ASN A 11 18.08 7.17 29.71
CA ASN A 11 17.63 5.93 30.35
C ASN A 11 16.48 5.29 29.57
N VAL A 12 16.00 4.14 30.04
CA VAL A 12 14.93 3.36 29.39
C VAL A 12 13.58 4.11 29.33
N ILE A 13 13.30 4.97 30.32
CA ILE A 13 12.05 5.74 30.37
C ILE A 13 12.09 6.87 29.34
N ASP A 14 13.22 7.57 29.24
CA ASP A 14 13.46 8.60 28.22
C ASP A 14 13.37 8.01 26.80
N ALA A 15 13.97 6.85 26.57
CA ALA A 15 13.85 6.14 25.29
C ALA A 15 12.40 5.78 24.95
N ALA A 16 11.63 5.29 25.93
CA ALA A 16 10.22 4.96 25.75
C ALA A 16 9.38 6.22 25.46
N ALA A 17 9.63 7.32 26.17
CA ALA A 17 8.94 8.60 25.96
C ALA A 17 9.23 9.20 24.57
N GLY A 18 10.50 9.17 24.15
CA GLY A 18 10.91 9.60 22.80
C GLY A 18 10.24 8.77 21.70
N GLY A 19 10.22 7.44 21.86
CA GLY A 19 9.52 6.53 20.95
C GLY A 19 8.00 6.77 20.90
N ALA A 20 7.36 7.02 22.05
CA ALA A 20 5.94 7.34 22.12
C ALA A 20 5.59 8.66 21.42
N SER A 21 6.43 9.69 21.57
CA SER A 21 6.26 10.98 20.88
C SER A 21 6.39 10.85 19.36
N ALA A 22 7.42 10.14 18.89
CA ALA A 22 7.59 9.84 17.47
C ALA A 22 6.41 9.03 16.92
N GLY A 23 5.94 8.04 17.68
CA GLY A 23 4.77 7.23 17.35
C GLY A 23 3.47 8.05 17.27
N LEU A 24 3.26 9.00 18.18
CA LEU A 24 2.10 9.90 18.16
C LEU A 24 2.07 10.74 16.88
N GLN A 25 3.21 11.32 16.50
CA GLN A 25 3.30 12.09 15.25
C GLN A 25 2.98 11.23 14.03
N LEU A 26 3.52 9.99 13.99
CA LEU A 26 3.21 9.04 12.93
C LEU A 26 1.71 8.69 12.90
N ALA A 27 1.10 8.42 14.06
CA ALA A 27 -0.32 8.09 14.16
C ALA A 27 -1.22 9.23 13.68
N LEU A 28 -0.93 10.47 14.05
CA LEU A 28 -1.66 11.65 13.59
C LEU A 28 -1.54 11.83 12.08
N ASN A 29 -0.33 11.67 11.53
CA ASN A 29 -0.09 11.76 10.09
C ASN A 29 -0.87 10.68 9.32
N VAL A 30 -0.84 9.43 9.79
CA VAL A 30 -1.57 8.31 9.17
C VAL A 30 -3.08 8.52 9.26
N GLY A 31 -3.59 8.92 10.42
CA GLY A 31 -5.03 9.19 10.59
C GLY A 31 -5.54 10.30 9.67
N ALA A 32 -4.82 11.43 9.60
CA ALA A 32 -5.17 12.53 8.70
C ALA A 32 -5.09 12.11 7.22
N MET A 33 -4.05 11.37 6.84
CA MET A 33 -3.90 10.82 5.48
C MET A 33 -5.06 9.90 5.12
N LEU A 34 -5.46 8.97 6.00
CA LEU A 34 -6.57 8.05 5.74
C LEU A 34 -7.89 8.80 5.52
N ILE A 35 -8.20 9.77 6.38
CA ILE A 35 -9.40 10.63 6.22
C ILE A 35 -9.39 11.31 4.85
N ALA A 36 -8.26 11.93 4.49
CA ALA A 36 -8.13 12.65 3.22
C ALA A 36 -8.25 11.73 2.01
N PHE A 37 -7.51 10.62 1.98
CA PHE A 37 -7.50 9.71 0.82
C PHE A 37 -8.82 8.97 0.65
N ILE A 38 -9.44 8.50 1.73
CA ILE A 38 -10.75 7.83 1.64
C ILE A 38 -11.80 8.83 1.14
N GLY A 39 -11.78 10.08 1.64
CA GLY A 39 -12.68 11.13 1.15
C GLY A 39 -12.44 11.48 -0.33
N LEU A 40 -11.18 11.59 -0.77
CA LEU A 40 -10.83 11.86 -2.16
C LEU A 40 -11.21 10.70 -3.09
N ILE A 41 -11.00 9.45 -2.67
CA ILE A 41 -11.44 8.27 -3.42
C ILE A 41 -12.96 8.27 -3.55
N ALA A 42 -13.69 8.56 -2.47
CA ALA A 42 -15.15 8.67 -2.52
C ALA A 42 -15.62 9.77 -3.49
N LEU A 43 -14.95 10.94 -3.49
CA LEU A 43 -15.23 12.01 -4.45
C LEU A 43 -14.96 11.54 -5.89
N VAL A 44 -13.81 10.92 -6.15
CA VAL A 44 -13.46 10.37 -7.47
C VAL A 44 -14.47 9.33 -7.91
N ASN A 45 -14.91 8.44 -7.03
CA ASN A 45 -15.93 7.45 -7.33
C ASN A 45 -17.28 8.10 -7.67
N GLY A 46 -17.67 9.16 -6.97
CA GLY A 46 -18.87 9.94 -7.32
C GLY A 46 -18.79 10.56 -8.73
N MET A 47 -17.64 11.12 -9.09
CA MET A 47 -17.41 11.66 -10.45
C MET A 47 -17.40 10.56 -11.51
N LEU A 48 -16.71 9.44 -11.24
CA LEU A 48 -16.62 8.30 -12.14
C LEU A 48 -17.97 7.65 -12.38
N GLY A 49 -18.84 7.54 -11.36
CA GLY A 49 -20.19 7.05 -11.53
C GLY A 49 -21.03 7.98 -12.43
N GLY A 50 -20.86 9.30 -12.31
CA GLY A 50 -21.50 10.27 -13.21
C GLY A 50 -21.06 10.15 -14.67
N ILE A 51 -19.74 10.10 -14.90
CA ILE A 51 -19.16 9.92 -16.24
C ILE A 51 -19.51 8.54 -16.81
N GLY A 52 -19.42 7.51 -15.98
CA GLY A 52 -19.77 6.13 -16.31
C GLY A 52 -21.24 6.02 -16.73
N GLY A 53 -22.13 6.75 -16.07
CA GLY A 53 -23.53 6.85 -16.46
C GLY A 53 -23.75 7.33 -17.89
N TRP A 54 -22.89 8.21 -18.43
CA TRP A 54 -22.99 8.67 -19.83
C TRP A 54 -22.63 7.59 -20.85
N VAL A 55 -21.84 6.59 -20.46
CA VAL A 55 -21.40 5.47 -21.31
C VAL A 55 -22.05 4.13 -20.94
N GLY A 56 -23.08 4.15 -20.09
CA GLY A 56 -23.84 2.96 -19.68
C GLY A 56 -23.21 2.12 -18.56
N MET A 57 -22.26 2.69 -17.80
CA MET A 57 -21.58 2.05 -16.65
C MET A 57 -21.69 2.92 -15.38
N PRO A 58 -22.90 3.15 -14.82
CA PRO A 58 -23.09 4.00 -13.64
C PRO A 58 -22.37 3.50 -12.38
N GLU A 59 -21.98 2.23 -12.34
CA GLU A 59 -21.23 1.57 -11.27
C GLU A 59 -19.71 1.78 -11.35
N LEU A 60 -19.23 2.55 -12.32
CA LEU A 60 -17.81 2.81 -12.51
C LEU A 60 -17.19 3.49 -11.27
N ARG A 61 -16.16 2.85 -10.73
CA ARG A 61 -15.41 3.31 -9.56
C ARG A 61 -13.91 3.09 -9.76
N LEU A 62 -13.09 3.81 -9.01
CA LEU A 62 -11.64 3.75 -9.09
C LEU A 62 -11.12 2.34 -8.81
N GLU A 63 -11.71 1.65 -7.83
CA GLU A 63 -11.37 0.28 -7.46
C GLU A 63 -11.57 -0.66 -8.64
N LEU A 64 -12.68 -0.52 -9.37
CA LEU A 64 -12.97 -1.35 -10.54
C LEU A 64 -11.94 -1.11 -11.65
N ILE A 65 -11.61 0.16 -11.94
CA ILE A 65 -10.59 0.49 -12.94
C ILE A 65 -9.24 -0.14 -12.57
N LEU A 66 -8.83 0.00 -11.31
CA LEU A 66 -7.60 -0.61 -10.81
C LEU A 66 -7.66 -2.14 -10.84
N GLY A 67 -8.80 -2.73 -10.49
CA GLY A 67 -9.05 -4.17 -10.57
C GLY A 67 -8.83 -4.71 -11.97
N TRP A 68 -9.38 -4.05 -12.99
CA TRP A 68 -9.16 -4.44 -14.38
C TRP A 68 -7.70 -4.31 -14.80
N ILE A 69 -7.04 -3.18 -14.49
CA ILE A 69 -5.65 -2.92 -14.85
C ILE A 69 -4.68 -3.92 -14.18
N PHE A 70 -4.91 -4.24 -12.91
CA PHE A 70 -4.01 -5.08 -12.11
C PHE A 70 -4.42 -6.55 -12.07
N SER A 71 -5.57 -6.95 -12.61
CA SER A 71 -6.00 -8.35 -12.69
C SER A 71 -4.98 -9.27 -13.39
N PRO A 72 -4.31 -8.88 -14.50
CA PRO A 72 -3.31 -9.76 -15.12
C PRO A 72 -2.10 -9.96 -14.21
N LEU A 73 -1.74 -8.92 -13.44
CA LEU A 73 -0.66 -9.00 -12.46
C LEU A 73 -1.05 -9.91 -11.30
N ALA A 74 -2.25 -9.74 -10.73
CA ALA A 74 -2.75 -10.61 -9.67
C ALA A 74 -2.79 -12.09 -10.09
N PHE A 75 -3.24 -12.36 -11.31
CA PHE A 75 -3.21 -13.71 -11.88
C PHE A 75 -1.79 -14.26 -11.99
N LEU A 76 -0.81 -13.44 -12.42
CA LEU A 76 0.60 -13.83 -12.48
C LEU A 76 1.17 -14.26 -11.10
N LEU A 77 0.68 -13.68 -10.00
CA LEU A 77 1.09 -14.05 -8.63
C LEU A 77 0.48 -15.38 -8.16
N GLY A 78 -0.44 -15.96 -8.93
CA GLY A 78 -1.11 -17.23 -8.61
C GLY A 78 -2.51 -17.09 -8.00
N VAL A 79 -3.13 -15.91 -8.10
CA VAL A 79 -4.56 -15.71 -7.76
C VAL A 79 -5.43 -16.35 -8.86
N PRO A 80 -6.49 -17.11 -8.53
CA PRO A 80 -7.44 -17.63 -9.52
C PRO A 80 -8.05 -16.49 -10.34
N TRP A 81 -8.27 -16.68 -11.65
CA TRP A 81 -8.80 -15.62 -12.53
C TRP A 81 -10.14 -15.06 -12.04
N SER A 82 -10.99 -15.89 -11.44
CA SER A 82 -12.28 -15.48 -10.85
C SER A 82 -12.14 -14.52 -9.67
N GLU A 83 -11.00 -14.49 -9.00
CA GLU A 83 -10.69 -13.61 -7.86
C GLU A 83 -9.69 -12.49 -8.24
N ALA A 84 -9.09 -12.57 -9.44
CA ALA A 84 -7.98 -11.72 -9.85
C ALA A 84 -8.37 -10.23 -9.97
N THR A 85 -9.60 -9.93 -10.39
CA THR A 85 -10.09 -8.54 -10.44
C THR A 85 -10.15 -7.94 -9.04
N ILE A 86 -10.70 -8.66 -8.06
CA ILE A 86 -10.81 -8.21 -6.65
C ILE A 86 -9.41 -8.03 -6.05
N ALA A 87 -8.52 -9.01 -6.23
CA ALA A 87 -7.13 -8.88 -5.80
C ALA A 87 -6.41 -7.69 -6.46
N GLY A 88 -6.69 -7.45 -7.74
CA GLY A 88 -6.20 -6.31 -8.50
C GLY A 88 -6.64 -4.96 -7.92
N GLU A 89 -7.86 -4.86 -7.38
CA GLU A 89 -8.34 -3.62 -6.74
C GLU A 89 -7.40 -3.21 -5.60
N PHE A 90 -7.02 -4.15 -4.73
CA PHE A 90 -6.15 -3.89 -3.58
C PHE A 90 -4.69 -3.64 -3.98
N ILE A 91 -4.15 -4.45 -4.89
CA ILE A 91 -2.75 -4.29 -5.37
C ILE A 91 -2.60 -2.93 -6.10
N GLY A 92 -3.58 -2.58 -6.93
CA GLY A 92 -3.64 -1.29 -7.60
C GLY A 92 -3.75 -0.14 -6.61
N MET A 93 -4.68 -0.22 -5.65
CA MET A 93 -4.88 0.82 -4.62
C MET A 93 -3.60 1.07 -3.82
N LYS A 94 -2.90 0.00 -3.43
CA LYS A 94 -1.61 0.11 -2.73
C LYS A 94 -0.57 0.86 -3.55
N THR A 95 -0.54 0.64 -4.85
CA THR A 95 0.47 1.21 -5.75
C THR A 95 0.22 2.70 -6.02
N VAL A 96 -1.05 3.09 -6.24
CA VAL A 96 -1.41 4.47 -6.61
C VAL A 96 -1.61 5.39 -5.40
N ALA A 97 -2.04 4.83 -4.26
CA ALA A 97 -2.20 5.56 -3.00
C ALA A 97 -1.13 5.09 -2.00
N ASN A 98 -1.47 4.13 -1.15
CA ASN A 98 -0.58 3.49 -0.19
C ASN A 98 -1.21 2.19 0.35
N GLU A 99 -0.39 1.41 1.04
CA GLU A 99 -0.76 0.14 1.65
C GLU A 99 -1.79 0.28 2.78
N PHE A 100 -1.79 1.38 3.55
CA PHE A 100 -2.76 1.59 4.61
C PHE A 100 -4.20 1.70 4.08
N VAL A 101 -4.41 2.48 3.02
CA VAL A 101 -5.70 2.59 2.34
C VAL A 101 -6.10 1.25 1.73
N ALA A 102 -5.16 0.54 1.10
CA ALA A 102 -5.41 -0.79 0.54
C ALA A 102 -5.82 -1.81 1.61
N TYR A 103 -5.13 -1.83 2.76
CA TYR A 103 -5.46 -2.70 3.88
C TYR A 103 -6.81 -2.34 4.51
N ALA A 104 -7.14 -1.06 4.63
CA ALA A 104 -8.44 -0.63 5.13
C ALA A 104 -9.59 -1.17 4.25
N ASN A 105 -9.39 -1.19 2.93
CA ASN A 105 -10.37 -1.73 1.98
C ASN A 105 -10.36 -3.27 1.93
N PHE A 106 -9.23 -3.91 2.21
CA PHE A 106 -9.08 -5.37 2.20
C PHE A 106 -9.57 -6.04 3.49
N ALA A 107 -9.41 -5.39 4.66
CA ALA A 107 -9.76 -5.95 5.96
C ALA A 107 -11.20 -6.52 6.04
N PRO A 108 -12.24 -5.88 5.45
CA PRO A 108 -13.59 -6.45 5.41
C PRO A 108 -13.71 -7.82 4.74
N TYR A 109 -12.78 -8.18 3.83
CA TYR A 109 -12.77 -9.46 3.13
C TYR A 109 -12.15 -10.61 3.94
N LEU A 110 -11.62 -10.31 5.13
CA LEU A 110 -10.99 -11.31 6.00
C LEU A 110 -11.96 -11.97 6.98
N GLY A 111 -13.09 -11.33 7.29
CA GLY A 111 -14.08 -11.82 8.26
C GLY A 111 -15.26 -12.56 7.64
N ASP A 112 -16.12 -13.12 8.49
CA ASP A 112 -17.31 -13.88 8.07
C ASP A 112 -18.36 -13.04 7.32
N ALA A 113 -18.34 -11.71 7.53
CA ALA A 113 -19.20 -10.75 6.86
C ALA A 113 -18.60 -10.21 5.54
N ALA A 114 -17.67 -10.94 4.92
CA ALA A 114 -17.00 -10.53 3.70
C ALA A 114 -18.00 -10.30 2.54
N PRO A 115 -17.88 -9.20 1.77
CA PRO A 115 -18.72 -8.97 0.60
C PRO A 115 -18.60 -10.07 -0.46
N VAL A 116 -17.40 -10.62 -0.60
CA VAL A 116 -17.08 -11.78 -1.44
C VAL A 116 -16.13 -12.67 -0.65
N VAL A 117 -16.45 -13.95 -0.55
CA VAL A 117 -15.58 -14.93 0.11
C VAL A 117 -14.42 -15.27 -0.83
N LEU A 118 -13.22 -14.84 -0.45
CA LEU A 118 -11.98 -15.18 -1.16
C LEU A 118 -11.36 -16.45 -0.60
N SER A 119 -10.69 -17.22 -1.44
CA SER A 119 -9.87 -18.34 -0.99
C SER A 119 -8.75 -17.90 -0.03
N GLU A 120 -8.39 -18.77 0.92
CA GLU A 120 -7.30 -18.49 1.88
C GLU A 120 -5.95 -18.23 1.17
N LYS A 121 -5.71 -18.93 0.06
CA LYS A 121 -4.54 -18.68 -0.79
C LYS A 121 -4.54 -17.24 -1.32
N THR A 122 -5.67 -16.76 -1.83
CA THR A 122 -5.80 -15.40 -2.35
C THR A 122 -5.67 -14.35 -1.24
N LYS A 123 -6.28 -14.58 -0.07
CA LYS A 123 -6.09 -13.70 1.09
C LYS A 123 -4.62 -13.57 1.47
N ALA A 124 -3.87 -14.68 1.46
CA ALA A 124 -2.44 -14.66 1.73
C ALA A 124 -1.66 -13.91 0.65
N ILE A 125 -1.89 -14.19 -0.64
CA ILE A 125 -1.22 -13.50 -1.75
C ILE A 125 -1.44 -11.97 -1.65
N ILE A 126 -2.68 -11.53 -1.46
CA ILE A 126 -3.02 -10.11 -1.28
C ILE A 126 -2.28 -9.54 -0.06
N SER A 127 -2.32 -10.24 1.09
CA SER A 127 -1.66 -9.78 2.31
C SER A 127 -0.16 -9.53 2.12
N PHE A 128 0.54 -10.43 1.42
CA PHE A 128 1.96 -10.28 1.12
C PHE A 128 2.22 -9.21 0.06
N ALA A 129 1.38 -9.11 -0.97
CA ALA A 129 1.53 -8.11 -2.04
C ALA A 129 1.34 -6.67 -1.53
N LEU A 130 0.47 -6.49 -0.53
CA LEU A 130 0.23 -5.21 0.13
C LEU A 130 1.32 -4.85 1.15
N CYS A 131 2.10 -5.82 1.65
CA CYS A 131 3.03 -5.63 2.76
C CYS A 131 4.32 -4.90 2.34
N GLY A 132 4.22 -3.61 2.04
CA GLY A 132 5.38 -2.77 1.80
C GLY A 132 5.04 -1.34 1.41
N PHE A 133 5.90 -0.39 1.77
CA PHE A 133 5.72 1.03 1.50
C PHE A 133 6.10 1.44 0.06
N ALA A 134 6.09 0.49 -0.88
CA ALA A 134 6.39 0.78 -2.28
C ALA A 134 5.16 1.40 -2.97
N ASN A 135 5.10 2.72 -2.92
CA ASN A 135 4.10 3.58 -3.56
C ASN A 135 4.73 4.94 -3.91
N LEU A 136 4.07 5.76 -4.73
CA LEU A 136 4.63 7.03 -5.19
C LEU A 136 4.81 8.05 -4.05
N SER A 137 3.95 8.04 -3.05
CA SER A 137 4.03 8.96 -1.90
C SER A 137 5.28 8.72 -1.04
N SER A 138 5.76 7.48 -0.96
CA SER A 138 6.97 7.12 -0.22
C SER A 138 8.25 7.74 -0.79
N ILE A 139 8.27 8.16 -2.06
CA ILE A 139 9.40 8.90 -2.62
C ILE A 139 9.57 10.24 -1.89
N ALA A 140 8.46 10.92 -1.59
CA ALA A 140 8.49 12.18 -0.84
C ALA A 140 8.94 11.96 0.61
N ILE A 141 8.51 10.85 1.24
CA ILE A 141 8.95 10.46 2.59
C ILE A 141 10.48 10.22 2.60
N LEU A 142 11.01 9.48 1.62
CA LEU A 142 12.46 9.25 1.49
C LEU A 142 13.22 10.55 1.22
N LEU A 143 12.67 11.46 0.40
CA LEU A 143 13.26 12.78 0.20
C LEU A 143 13.26 13.61 1.49
N GLY A 144 12.24 13.48 2.34
CA GLY A 144 12.22 14.11 3.65
C GLY A 144 13.26 13.52 4.60
N GLY A 145 13.12 12.23 4.91
CA GLY A 145 13.94 11.53 5.92
C GLY A 145 15.37 11.24 5.46
N LEU A 146 15.56 10.47 4.38
CA LEU A 146 16.91 10.17 3.89
C LEU A 146 17.60 11.43 3.33
N GLY A 147 16.81 12.34 2.75
CA GLY A 147 17.32 13.60 2.24
C GLY A 147 17.74 14.61 3.31
N SER A 148 17.29 14.50 4.56
CA SER A 148 17.82 15.32 5.67
C SER A 148 19.15 14.79 6.18
N LEU A 149 19.35 13.46 6.16
CA LEU A 149 20.62 12.80 6.51
C LEU A 149 21.73 13.07 5.48
N ALA A 150 21.36 13.19 4.20
CA ALA A 150 22.30 13.48 3.12
C ALA A 150 21.78 14.59 2.17
N PRO A 151 21.80 15.87 2.60
CA PRO A 151 21.19 16.97 1.83
C PRO A 151 21.73 17.13 0.40
N LYS A 152 23.03 16.87 0.19
CA LYS A 152 23.68 16.93 -1.12
C LYS A 152 23.28 15.79 -2.07
N ARG A 153 22.59 14.75 -1.58
CA ARG A 153 22.17 13.56 -2.34
C ARG A 153 20.67 13.55 -2.68
N ARG A 154 19.92 14.59 -2.29
CA ARG A 154 18.47 14.71 -2.58
C ARG A 154 18.16 14.54 -4.06
N GLY A 155 19.00 15.08 -4.95
CA GLY A 155 18.83 14.92 -6.40
C GLY A 155 18.94 13.46 -6.87
N ASP A 156 19.86 12.69 -6.29
CA ASP A 156 19.98 11.25 -6.60
C ASP A 156 18.76 10.46 -6.12
N ILE A 157 18.25 10.77 -4.92
CA ILE A 157 17.05 10.13 -4.35
C ILE A 157 15.85 10.38 -5.26
N ALA A 158 15.61 11.63 -5.67
CA ALA A 158 14.51 11.97 -6.57
C ALA A 158 14.63 11.24 -7.92
N ARG A 159 15.82 11.24 -8.52
CA ARG A 159 16.08 10.58 -9.82
C ARG A 159 15.84 9.06 -9.77
N MET A 160 16.18 8.42 -8.65
CA MET A 160 16.01 6.97 -8.49
C MET A 160 14.64 6.57 -7.92
N GLY A 161 13.84 7.52 -7.41
CA GLY A 161 12.61 7.26 -6.66
C GLY A 161 11.64 6.30 -7.35
N VAL A 162 11.29 6.55 -8.61
CA VAL A 162 10.37 5.68 -9.36
C VAL A 162 10.94 4.27 -9.56
N LYS A 163 12.24 4.17 -9.87
CA LYS A 163 12.92 2.86 -10.00
C LYS A 163 12.94 2.10 -8.66
N ALA A 164 13.14 2.82 -7.56
CA ALA A 164 13.10 2.24 -6.22
C ALA A 164 11.69 1.75 -5.85
N VAL A 165 10.64 2.49 -6.20
CA VAL A 165 9.26 2.04 -6.04
C VAL A 165 8.98 0.79 -6.86
N ILE A 166 9.40 0.75 -8.12
CA ILE A 166 9.24 -0.46 -8.96
C ILE A 166 9.97 -1.65 -8.33
N ALA A 167 11.21 -1.48 -7.88
CA ALA A 167 11.98 -2.53 -7.23
C ALA A 167 11.30 -3.02 -5.93
N GLY A 168 10.81 -2.10 -5.10
CA GLY A 168 10.06 -2.42 -3.89
C GLY A 168 8.76 -3.17 -4.19
N THR A 169 8.02 -2.75 -5.22
CA THR A 169 6.80 -3.43 -5.67
C THR A 169 7.12 -4.83 -6.15
N LEU A 170 8.13 -5.02 -6.99
CA LEU A 170 8.56 -6.36 -7.44
C LEU A 170 8.97 -7.27 -6.27
N SER A 171 9.60 -6.71 -5.23
CA SER A 171 9.94 -7.44 -4.00
C SER A 171 8.67 -7.95 -3.29
N ASN A 172 7.67 -7.07 -3.11
CA ASN A 172 6.39 -7.46 -2.50
C ASN A 172 5.66 -8.54 -3.32
N LEU A 173 5.63 -8.37 -4.65
CA LEU A 173 4.99 -9.32 -5.57
C LEU A 173 5.70 -10.68 -5.58
N MET A 174 7.03 -10.70 -5.50
CA MET A 174 7.80 -11.93 -5.38
C MET A 174 7.48 -12.66 -4.07
N ALA A 175 7.45 -11.94 -2.94
CA ALA A 175 7.07 -12.52 -1.66
C ALA A 175 5.65 -13.10 -1.68
N ALA A 176 4.71 -12.40 -2.32
CA ALA A 176 3.34 -12.88 -2.51
C ALA A 176 3.26 -14.14 -3.36
N THR A 177 4.05 -14.21 -4.44
CA THR A 177 4.14 -15.40 -5.30
C THR A 177 4.69 -16.60 -4.53
N ILE A 178 5.73 -16.40 -3.72
CA ILE A 178 6.29 -17.45 -2.86
C ILE A 178 5.26 -17.92 -1.84
N ALA A 179 4.53 -17.00 -1.19
CA ALA A 179 3.47 -17.36 -0.25
C ALA A 179 2.37 -18.19 -0.93
N GLY A 180 1.90 -17.77 -2.11
CA GLY A 180 0.93 -18.49 -2.91
C GLY A 180 1.41 -19.87 -3.34
N PHE A 181 2.69 -20.00 -3.70
CA PHE A 181 3.32 -21.28 -4.04
C PHE A 181 3.34 -22.24 -2.85
N CYS A 182 3.89 -21.81 -1.71
CA CYS A 182 3.98 -22.65 -0.50
C CYS A 182 2.60 -23.10 0.01
N LEU A 183 1.61 -22.22 -0.01
CA LEU A 183 0.24 -22.57 0.41
C LEU A 183 -0.45 -23.53 -0.57
N SER A 184 -0.13 -23.45 -1.86
CA SER A 184 -0.64 -24.43 -2.84
C SER A 184 -0.08 -25.83 -2.58
N LEU A 185 1.16 -25.92 -2.09
CA LEU A 185 1.79 -27.19 -1.73
C LEU A 185 1.27 -27.75 -0.40
N ALA A 186 0.98 -26.89 0.58
CA ALA A 186 0.48 -27.32 1.89
C ALA A 186 -0.99 -27.78 1.89
N GLY A 187 -1.75 -27.40 0.86
CA GLY A 187 -3.12 -27.86 0.62
C GLY A 187 -3.24 -29.12 -0.26
N MET A 188 -2.11 -29.70 -0.70
CA MET A 188 -2.03 -31.06 -1.26
C MET A 188 -1.65 -32.04 -0.15
#